data_AF-F9FF26-F1
#
_entry.id   AF-F9FF26-F1
#
_cell.length_a   1.000
_cell.length_b   1.000
_cell.length_c   1.000
_cell.angle_alpha   90.00
_cell.angle_beta   90.00
_cell.angle_gamma   90.00
#
_symmetry.space_group_name_H-M   'P 1'
#
loop_
_entity.id
_entity.type
_entity.pdbx_description
1 polymer ?
#
loop_
_entity_poly.entity_id
_entity_poly.type
_entity_poly.pdbx_seq_one_letter_code
_entity_poly.pdbx_strand_id
1 'polypeptide(L)'
;TTKVGKANFLEFYAKAREIGLRKKNVQSGWKATGLYPKNVAKPLNSRWVVVAKRPAIPLRATSDISTPKRGGDVVKLFAEKSGSPTSRLSIRKAAAALDKVAMEVILRDREIEGLRVQLAQAKPAKRRKIVQDPNERFASLAQANREPQQRVQKARNAVQEVIIVEGESSSESEEEPALARR
;
A
#
# COMPACT_ATOMS: atom_id res chain seq x y z
N THR A 1 1.13 17.99 27.52
CA THR A 1 1.24 16.63 28.12
C THR A 1 1.75 15.66 27.07
N THR A 2 2.90 15.01 27.32
CA THR A 2 3.54 14.07 26.38
C THR A 2 2.66 12.83 26.17
N LYS A 3 2.68 12.26 24.95
CA LYS A 3 1.88 11.08 24.59
C LYS A 3 2.14 9.89 25.55
N VAL A 4 3.38 9.73 26.00
CA VAL A 4 3.83 8.72 26.97
C VAL A 4 3.17 8.90 28.34
N GLY A 5 3.05 10.13 28.84
CA GLY A 5 2.43 10.38 30.15
C GLY A 5 0.94 10.02 30.20
N LYS A 6 0.21 10.19 29.08
CA LYS A 6 -1.20 9.80 28.98
C LYS A 6 -1.39 8.28 28.99
N ALA A 7 -0.54 7.55 28.27
CA ALA A 7 -0.59 6.08 28.24
C ALA A 7 -0.29 5.50 29.63
N ASN A 8 0.78 5.97 30.27
CA ASN A 8 1.16 5.53 31.61
C ASN A 8 0.08 5.84 32.65
N PHE A 9 -0.56 7.02 32.57
CA PHE A 9 -1.68 7.36 33.46
C PHE A 9 -2.84 6.37 33.34
N LEU A 10 -3.22 5.96 32.12
CA LEU A 10 -4.30 4.99 31.93
C LEU A 10 -3.93 3.62 32.52
N GLU A 11 -2.70 3.16 32.34
CA GLU A 11 -2.23 1.91 32.95
C GLU A 11 -2.21 1.96 34.48
N PHE A 12 -1.67 3.04 35.06
CA PHE A 12 -1.65 3.23 36.51
C PHE A 12 -3.04 3.36 37.09
N TYR A 13 -3.94 4.09 36.41
CA TYR A 13 -5.33 4.21 36.83
C TYR A 13 -6.07 2.88 36.75
N ALA A 14 -5.84 2.07 35.70
CA ALA A 14 -6.42 0.73 35.59
C ALA A 14 -5.98 -0.16 36.77
N LYS A 15 -4.68 -0.19 37.08
CA LYS A 15 -4.14 -0.94 38.24
C LYS A 15 -4.70 -0.43 39.56
N ALA A 16 -4.74 0.89 39.76
CA ALA A 16 -5.30 1.51 40.96
C ALA A 16 -6.79 1.19 41.12
N ARG A 17 -7.56 1.18 40.01
CA ARG A 17 -8.98 0.83 40.00
C ARG A 17 -9.22 -0.61 40.41
N GLU A 18 -8.44 -1.56 39.89
CA GLU A 18 -8.53 -2.98 40.26
C GLU A 18 -8.22 -3.23 41.74
N ILE A 19 -7.37 -2.42 42.34
CA ILE A 19 -7.06 -2.49 43.76
C ILE A 19 -8.13 -1.78 44.59
N GLY A 20 -8.54 -0.58 44.18
CA GLY A 20 -9.47 0.29 44.90
C GLY A 20 -10.92 -0.18 44.88
N LEU A 21 -11.43 -0.61 43.73
CA LEU A 21 -12.82 -1.03 43.54
C LEU A 21 -13.08 -2.50 43.89
N ARG A 22 -12.23 -3.12 44.70
CA ARG A 22 -12.49 -4.46 45.23
C ARG A 22 -13.71 -4.42 46.15
N LYS A 23 -14.54 -5.46 46.09
CA LYS A 23 -15.74 -5.63 46.92
C LYS A 23 -15.48 -5.32 48.40
N LYS A 24 -14.36 -5.81 48.94
CA LYS A 24 -13.98 -5.58 50.34
C LYS A 24 -13.73 -4.10 50.69
N ASN A 25 -13.06 -3.36 49.80
CA ASN A 25 -12.70 -1.96 50.01
C ASN A 25 -13.94 -1.06 49.89
N VAL A 26 -14.81 -1.36 48.92
CA VAL A 26 -16.10 -0.68 48.79
C VAL A 26 -16.93 -0.94 50.05
N GLN A 27 -17.12 -2.19 50.45
CA GLN A 27 -17.88 -2.55 51.64
C GLN A 27 -17.30 -1.95 52.93
N SER A 28 -15.99 -1.91 53.11
CA SER A 28 -15.37 -1.26 54.28
C SER A 28 -15.62 0.24 54.29
N GLY A 29 -15.61 0.90 53.13
CA GLY A 29 -15.99 2.32 53.02
C GLY A 29 -17.42 2.57 53.47
N TRP A 30 -18.39 1.80 52.97
CA TRP A 30 -19.79 1.88 53.41
C TRP A 30 -19.97 1.57 54.90
N LYS A 31 -19.18 0.64 55.45
CA LYS A 31 -19.20 0.31 56.89
C LYS A 31 -18.66 1.46 57.73
N ALA A 32 -17.56 2.07 57.30
CA ALA A 32 -16.95 3.20 57.99
C ALA A 32 -17.87 4.43 58.02
N THR A 33 -18.62 4.69 56.95
CA THR A 33 -19.59 5.80 56.88
C THR A 33 -20.94 5.48 57.53
N GLY A 34 -21.12 4.26 58.05
CA GLY A 34 -22.40 3.83 58.65
C GLY A 34 -23.54 3.57 57.67
N LEU A 35 -23.29 3.72 56.36
CA LEU A 35 -24.28 3.49 55.30
C LEU A 35 -24.41 2.00 54.91
N TYR A 36 -23.60 1.12 55.51
CA TYR A 36 -23.68 -0.32 55.27
C TYR A 36 -24.87 -0.94 56.02
N PRO A 37 -25.87 -1.49 55.31
CA PRO A 37 -27.04 -2.08 55.97
C PRO A 37 -26.65 -3.35 56.72
N LYS A 38 -26.84 -3.37 58.05
CA LYS A 38 -26.65 -4.58 58.88
C LYS A 38 -27.60 -5.72 58.47
N ASN A 39 -28.79 -5.37 57.98
CA ASN A 39 -29.75 -6.32 57.44
C ASN A 39 -30.30 -5.78 56.12
N VAL A 40 -29.86 -6.36 55.02
CA VAL A 40 -30.28 -6.01 53.65
C VAL A 40 -31.75 -6.33 53.37
N ALA A 41 -32.36 -7.28 54.09
CA ALA A 41 -33.75 -7.67 53.85
C ALA A 41 -34.75 -6.60 54.33
N LYS A 42 -34.43 -5.87 55.42
CA LYS A 42 -35.31 -4.82 55.95
C LYS A 42 -35.67 -3.73 54.91
N PRO A 43 -34.69 -3.07 54.25
CA PRO A 43 -35.01 -2.09 53.21
C PRO A 43 -35.63 -2.76 51.97
N LEU A 44 -35.19 -3.96 51.57
CA LEU A 44 -35.73 -4.64 50.39
C LEU A 44 -37.18 -5.13 50.56
N ASN A 45 -37.61 -5.42 51.79
CA ASN A 45 -38.97 -5.84 52.10
C ASN A 45 -39.91 -4.66 52.41
N SER A 46 -39.43 -3.41 52.31
CA SER A 46 -40.28 -2.23 52.46
C SER A 46 -41.34 -2.20 51.36
N ARG A 47 -42.60 -1.93 51.72
CA ARG A 47 -43.72 -1.75 50.76
C ARG A 47 -43.44 -0.66 49.72
N TRP A 48 -42.56 0.29 50.06
CA TRP A 48 -42.15 1.40 49.20
C TRP A 48 -41.03 1.03 48.22
N VAL A 49 -40.42 -0.14 48.36
CA VAL A 49 -39.35 -0.60 47.47
C VAL A 49 -39.94 -1.54 46.43
N VAL A 50 -40.08 -1.04 45.20
CA VAL A 50 -40.48 -1.86 44.05
C VAL A 50 -39.27 -2.69 43.60
N VAL A 51 -39.11 -3.88 44.18
CA VAL A 51 -38.12 -4.84 43.68
C VAL A 51 -38.64 -5.39 42.35
N ALA A 52 -37.99 -5.02 41.25
CA ALA A 52 -38.25 -5.63 39.95
C ALA A 52 -38.01 -7.15 40.07
N LYS A 53 -39.09 -7.95 40.09
CA LYS A 53 -39.03 -9.43 40.18
C LYS A 53 -38.31 -10.08 38.99
N ARG A 54 -38.02 -9.30 37.95
CA ARG A 54 -37.35 -9.73 36.73
C ARG A 54 -35.93 -9.17 36.75
N PRO A 55 -34.87 -9.99 36.65
CA PRO A 55 -33.54 -9.44 36.45
C PRO A 55 -33.56 -8.61 35.17
N ALA A 56 -33.28 -7.31 35.29
CA ALA A 56 -33.10 -6.37 34.18
C ALA A 56 -31.76 -6.61 33.45
N ILE A 57 -31.42 -7.88 33.25
CA ILE A 57 -30.39 -8.27 32.30
C ILE A 57 -31.17 -8.45 31.01
N PRO A 58 -31.04 -7.56 30.00
CA PRO A 58 -31.48 -7.95 28.67
C PRO A 58 -30.77 -9.27 28.38
N LEU A 59 -31.53 -10.32 28.07
CA LEU A 59 -30.95 -11.54 27.50
C LEU A 59 -29.91 -11.06 26.49
N ARG A 60 -28.63 -11.35 26.75
CA ARG A 60 -27.59 -11.13 25.76
C ARG A 60 -27.93 -12.13 24.67
N ALA A 61 -28.80 -11.74 23.75
CA ALA A 61 -28.89 -12.37 22.46
C ALA A 61 -27.55 -12.04 21.80
N THR A 62 -26.54 -12.84 22.13
CA THR A 62 -25.41 -13.05 21.25
C THR A 62 -25.96 -13.86 20.08
N SER A 63 -26.90 -13.30 19.32
CA SER A 63 -26.98 -13.73 17.94
C SER A 63 -25.64 -13.30 17.37
N ASP A 64 -24.77 -14.26 17.11
CA ASP A 64 -23.63 -14.04 16.24
C ASP A 64 -24.24 -13.56 14.92
N ILE A 65 -24.27 -12.25 14.72
CA ILE A 65 -24.79 -11.66 13.49
C ILE A 65 -23.71 -11.93 12.45
N SER A 66 -23.77 -13.12 11.85
CA SER A 66 -22.94 -13.49 10.71
C SER A 66 -23.17 -12.47 9.61
N THR A 67 -22.09 -11.85 9.11
CA THR A 67 -22.17 -10.92 7.99
C THR A 67 -22.77 -11.65 6.77
N PRO A 68 -23.91 -11.18 6.23
CA PRO A 68 -24.56 -11.85 5.11
C PRO A 68 -23.70 -11.73 3.86
N LYS A 69 -23.50 -12.84 3.14
CA LYS A 69 -22.74 -12.87 1.89
C LYS A 69 -23.64 -12.75 0.67
N ARG A 70 -24.90 -13.20 0.79
CA ARG A 70 -25.90 -13.18 -0.27
C ARG A 70 -27.17 -12.46 0.20
N GLY A 71 -27.93 -11.88 -0.72
CA GLY A 71 -29.21 -11.24 -0.42
C GLY A 71 -30.20 -12.17 0.28
N GLY A 72 -30.20 -13.46 -0.06
CA GLY A 72 -31.01 -14.47 0.63
C GLY A 72 -30.69 -14.60 2.14
N ASP A 73 -29.44 -14.38 2.54
CA ASP A 73 -29.04 -14.41 3.95
C ASP A 73 -29.60 -13.20 4.70
N VAL A 74 -29.65 -12.04 4.06
CA VAL A 74 -30.31 -10.83 4.62
C VAL A 74 -31.78 -11.13 4.91
N VAL A 75 -32.50 -11.76 3.98
CA VAL A 75 -33.91 -12.10 4.19
C VAL A 75 -34.08 -13.06 5.38
N LYS A 76 -33.19 -14.05 5.52
CA LYS A 76 -33.21 -15.00 6.65
C LYS A 76 -32.88 -14.32 7.99
N LEU A 77 -31.85 -13.50 8.03
CA LEU A 77 -31.43 -12.76 9.23
C LEU A 77 -32.53 -11.84 9.77
N PHE A 78 -33.33 -11.27 8.87
CA PHE A 78 -34.41 -10.35 9.22
C PHE A 78 -35.81 -10.99 9.16
N ALA A 79 -35.91 -12.33 9.08
CA ALA A 79 -37.19 -13.02 8.96
C ALA A 79 -38.14 -12.69 10.13
N GLU A 80 -37.64 -12.64 11.35
CA GLU A 80 -38.41 -12.27 12.54
C GLU A 80 -38.97 -10.83 12.50
N LYS A 81 -38.28 -9.92 11.80
CA LYS A 81 -38.66 -8.51 11.66
C LYS A 81 -39.54 -8.25 10.44
N SER A 82 -39.92 -9.28 9.71
CA SER A 82 -40.67 -9.20 8.45
C SER A 82 -42.19 -9.08 8.61
N GLY A 83 -42.68 -8.71 9.80
CA GLY A 83 -44.11 -8.68 10.14
C GLY A 83 -44.97 -7.67 9.37
N SER A 84 -44.40 -6.59 8.82
CA SER A 84 -45.15 -5.58 8.04
C SER A 84 -44.79 -5.62 6.55
N PRO A 85 -45.71 -5.24 5.63
CA PRO A 85 -45.41 -5.09 4.20
C PRO A 85 -44.21 -4.17 3.91
N THR A 86 -44.15 -3.02 4.59
CA THR A 86 -43.08 -2.04 4.45
C THR A 86 -41.73 -2.60 4.89
N SER A 87 -41.69 -3.36 5.99
CA SER A 87 -40.47 -4.05 6.46
C SER A 87 -39.99 -5.10 5.45
N ARG A 88 -40.90 -5.92 4.91
CA ARG A 88 -40.56 -6.91 3.87
C ARG A 88 -39.95 -6.24 2.63
N LEU A 89 -40.49 -5.10 2.21
CA LEU A 89 -39.97 -4.36 1.07
C LEU A 89 -38.58 -3.79 1.33
N SER A 90 -38.33 -3.20 2.51
CA SER A 90 -37.00 -2.68 2.84
C SER A 90 -35.95 -3.78 2.94
N ILE A 91 -36.29 -4.93 3.55
CA ILE A 91 -35.42 -6.11 3.63
C ILE A 91 -35.09 -6.64 2.23
N ARG A 92 -36.09 -6.75 1.33
CA ARG A 92 -35.88 -7.18 -0.06
C ARG A 92 -35.01 -6.20 -0.85
N LYS A 93 -35.19 -4.89 -0.66
CA LYS A 93 -34.35 -3.87 -1.29
C LYS A 93 -32.90 -3.97 -0.83
N ALA A 94 -32.67 -4.15 0.47
CA ALA A 94 -31.34 -4.36 1.01
C ALA A 94 -30.69 -5.64 0.46
N ALA A 95 -31.45 -6.74 0.39
CA ALA A 95 -31.00 -8.00 -0.20
C ALA A 95 -30.58 -7.84 -1.68
N ALA A 96 -31.41 -7.19 -2.50
CA ALA A 96 -31.11 -6.95 -3.90
C ALA A 96 -29.90 -6.02 -4.11
N ALA A 97 -29.76 -4.99 -3.26
CA ALA A 97 -28.59 -4.11 -3.29
C ALA A 97 -27.29 -4.86 -2.97
N LEU A 98 -27.33 -5.77 -1.99
CA LEU A 98 -26.20 -6.62 -1.66
C LEU A 98 -25.80 -7.55 -2.83
N ASP A 99 -26.79 -8.20 -3.46
CA ASP A 99 -26.54 -9.07 -4.62
C ASP A 99 -25.92 -8.28 -5.79
N LYS A 100 -26.37 -7.04 -6.03
CA LYS A 100 -25.78 -6.17 -7.05
C LYS A 100 -24.30 -5.90 -6.76
N VAL A 101 -23.96 -5.50 -5.53
CA VAL A 101 -22.58 -5.23 -5.13
C VAL A 101 -21.74 -6.50 -5.20
N ALA A 102 -22.26 -7.64 -4.76
CA ALA A 102 -21.57 -8.92 -4.85
C ALA A 102 -21.24 -9.28 -6.32
N MET A 103 -22.18 -9.03 -7.24
CA MET A 103 -21.96 -9.26 -8.67
C MET A 103 -20.90 -8.30 -9.24
N GLU A 104 -20.95 -7.02 -8.88
CA GLU A 104 -19.92 -6.04 -9.29
C GLU A 104 -18.53 -6.44 -8.81
N VAL A 105 -18.39 -6.89 -7.56
CA VAL A 105 -17.13 -7.40 -7.02
C VAL A 105 -16.62 -8.60 -7.82
N ILE A 106 -17.49 -9.59 -8.10
CA ILE A 106 -17.11 -10.76 -8.90
C ILE A 106 -16.61 -10.36 -10.31
N LEU A 107 -17.28 -9.40 -10.95
CA LEU A 107 -16.87 -8.91 -12.27
C LEU A 107 -15.51 -8.20 -12.20
N ARG A 108 -15.28 -7.40 -11.16
CA ARG A 108 -13.99 -6.72 -10.94
C ARG A 108 -12.87 -7.69 -10.62
N ASP A 109 -13.15 -8.73 -9.84
CA ASP A 109 -12.16 -9.77 -9.53
C ASP A 109 -11.71 -10.50 -10.81
N ARG A 110 -12.65 -10.83 -11.70
CA ARG A 110 -12.33 -11.41 -13.03
C ARG A 110 -11.48 -10.48 -13.89
N GLU A 111 -11.81 -9.19 -13.90
CA GLU A 111 -11.03 -8.19 -14.63
C GLU A 111 -9.61 -8.07 -14.07
N ILE A 112 -9.47 -8.02 -12.75
CA ILE A 112 -8.18 -8.00 -12.06
C ILE A 112 -7.37 -9.25 -12.38
N GLU A 113 -8.00 -10.43 -12.41
CA GLU A 113 -7.34 -11.68 -12.81
C GLU A 113 -6.84 -11.61 -14.25
N GLY A 114 -7.66 -11.16 -15.19
CA GLY A 114 -7.27 -10.96 -16.59
C GLY A 114 -6.08 -10.01 -16.74
N LEU A 115 -6.13 -8.86 -16.06
CA LEU A 115 -5.03 -7.88 -16.05
C LEU A 115 -3.76 -8.43 -15.42
N ARG A 116 -3.86 -9.24 -14.36
CA ARG A 116 -2.71 -9.92 -13.75
C ARG A 116 -2.06 -10.91 -14.71
N VAL A 117 -2.85 -11.66 -15.49
CA VAL A 117 -2.34 -12.58 -16.52
C VAL A 117 -1.62 -11.80 -17.62
N GLN A 118 -2.21 -10.70 -18.11
CA GLN A 118 -1.56 -9.84 -19.11
C GLN A 118 -0.24 -9.24 -18.59
N LEU A 119 -0.22 -8.74 -17.35
CA LEU A 119 1.00 -8.25 -16.73
C LEU A 119 2.05 -9.36 -16.56
N ALA A 120 1.64 -10.59 -16.25
CA ALA A 120 2.57 -11.72 -16.16
C ALA A 120 3.19 -12.06 -17.53
N GLN A 121 2.42 -11.98 -18.61
CA GLN A 121 2.90 -12.19 -19.97
C GLN A 121 3.77 -11.03 -20.49
N ALA A 122 3.37 -9.79 -20.20
CA ALA A 122 4.07 -8.59 -20.67
C ALA A 122 5.35 -8.30 -19.87
N LYS A 123 5.46 -8.78 -18.63
CA LYS A 123 6.68 -8.65 -17.83
C LYS A 123 7.83 -9.37 -18.56
N PRO A 124 8.86 -8.65 -19.04
CA PRO A 124 10.00 -9.30 -19.65
C PRO A 124 10.66 -10.20 -18.62
N ALA A 125 10.91 -11.45 -18.98
CA ALA A 125 11.70 -12.34 -18.14
C ALA A 125 13.04 -11.65 -17.81
N LYS A 126 13.46 -11.73 -16.55
CA LYS A 126 14.77 -11.17 -16.14
C LYS A 126 15.83 -11.76 -17.07
N ARG A 127 16.50 -10.90 -17.84
CA ARG A 127 17.62 -11.32 -18.68
C ARG A 127 18.64 -12.00 -17.79
N ARG A 128 19.07 -13.20 -18.18
CA ARG A 128 20.14 -13.94 -17.48
C ARG A 128 21.32 -12.98 -17.33
N LYS A 129 21.83 -12.82 -16.11
CA LYS A 129 23.04 -12.03 -15.87
C LYS A 129 24.18 -12.73 -16.61
N ILE A 130 24.57 -12.19 -17.76
CA ILE A 130 25.75 -12.65 -18.47
C ILE A 130 26.93 -12.13 -17.65
N VAL A 131 27.68 -13.05 -17.05
CA VAL A 131 28.99 -12.74 -16.47
C VAL A 131 29.91 -12.57 -17.66
N GLN A 132 30.01 -11.35 -18.18
CA GLN A 132 31.03 -11.01 -19.17
C GLN A 132 32.35 -10.79 -18.43
N ASP A 133 33.40 -11.46 -18.90
CA ASP A 133 34.74 -11.22 -18.40
C ASP A 133 35.16 -9.77 -18.75
N PRO A 134 35.77 -8.99 -17.85
CA PRO A 134 36.08 -7.58 -18.10
C PRO A 134 36.88 -7.36 -19.38
N ASN A 135 37.80 -8.28 -19.69
CA ASN A 135 38.68 -8.18 -20.85
C ASN A 135 37.93 -8.31 -22.20
N GLU A 136 36.86 -9.10 -22.27
CA GLU A 136 36.06 -9.23 -23.50
C GLU A 136 35.33 -7.93 -23.87
N ARG A 137 34.86 -7.17 -22.89
CA ARG A 137 34.22 -5.85 -23.12
C ARG A 137 35.19 -4.84 -23.71
N PHE A 138 36.44 -4.81 -23.24
CA PHE A 138 37.44 -3.86 -23.71
C PHE A 138 37.95 -4.20 -25.12
N ALA A 139 38.12 -5.49 -25.44
CA ALA A 139 38.54 -5.92 -26.78
C ALA A 139 37.53 -5.49 -27.86
N SER A 140 36.23 -5.64 -27.58
CA SER A 140 35.14 -5.20 -28.46
C SER A 140 35.13 -3.68 -28.70
N LEU A 141 35.31 -2.88 -27.65
CA LEU A 141 35.34 -1.41 -27.77
C LEU A 141 36.57 -0.91 -28.54
N ALA A 142 37.72 -1.53 -28.34
CA ALA A 142 38.95 -1.19 -29.06
C ALA A 142 38.82 -1.48 -30.57
N GLN A 143 38.17 -2.60 -30.94
CA GLN A 143 37.88 -2.92 -32.34
C GLN A 143 36.87 -1.95 -32.98
N ALA A 144 35.78 -1.63 -32.27
CA ALA A 144 34.77 -0.69 -32.77
C ALA A 144 35.33 0.73 -33.04
N ASN A 145 36.33 1.17 -32.26
CA ASN A 145 36.98 2.46 -32.45
C ASN A 145 38.06 2.46 -33.55
N ARG A 146 38.51 1.29 -34.04
CA ARG A 146 39.46 1.21 -35.16
C ARG A 146 38.81 1.57 -36.50
N GLU A 147 37.57 1.17 -36.73
CA GLU A 147 36.85 1.48 -37.98
C GLU A 147 36.76 2.99 -38.30
N PRO A 148 36.33 3.87 -37.37
CA PRO A 148 36.31 5.31 -37.61
C PRO A 148 37.73 5.89 -37.78
N GLN A 149 38.72 5.41 -37.03
CA GLN A 149 40.10 5.86 -37.17
C GLN A 149 40.70 5.48 -38.54
N GLN A 150 40.41 4.27 -39.03
CA GLN A 150 40.83 3.84 -40.36
C GLN A 150 40.11 4.62 -41.46
N ARG A 151 38.83 4.97 -41.29
CA ARG A 151 38.13 5.89 -42.23
C ARG A 151 38.80 7.25 -42.28
N VAL A 152 39.18 7.82 -41.13
CA VAL A 152 39.87 9.11 -41.06
C VAL A 152 41.25 9.04 -41.71
N GLN A 153 42.02 7.97 -41.49
CA GLN A 153 43.33 7.81 -42.12
C GLN A 153 43.24 7.60 -43.64
N LYS A 154 42.29 6.78 -44.11
CA LYS A 154 42.04 6.63 -45.55
C LYS A 154 41.65 7.96 -46.21
N ALA A 155 40.81 8.77 -45.55
CA ALA A 155 40.46 10.10 -46.04
C ALA A 155 41.66 11.06 -46.09
N ARG A 156 42.56 11.01 -45.10
CA ARG A 156 43.79 11.82 -45.09
C ARG A 156 44.77 11.41 -46.18
N ASN A 157 44.98 10.12 -46.38
CA ASN A 157 45.91 9.61 -47.41
C ASN A 157 45.40 9.92 -48.82
N ALA A 158 44.08 9.82 -49.06
CA ALA A 158 43.48 10.22 -50.34
C ALA A 158 43.66 11.72 -50.65
N VAL A 159 43.66 12.59 -49.64
CA VAL A 159 43.94 14.03 -49.83
C VAL A 159 45.43 14.27 -50.13
N GLN A 160 46.33 13.47 -49.55
CA GLN A 160 47.77 13.61 -49.75
C GLN A 160 48.24 13.11 -51.12
N GLU A 161 47.65 12.03 -51.64
CA GLU A 161 47.90 11.56 -53.02
C GLU A 161 47.46 12.57 -54.09
N VAL A 162 46.40 13.35 -53.84
CA VAL A 162 45.94 14.42 -54.76
C VAL A 162 46.93 15.59 -54.79
N ILE A 163 47.60 15.91 -53.68
CA ILE A 163 48.53 17.04 -53.58
C ILE A 163 49.89 16.73 -54.24
N ILE A 164 50.30 15.46 -54.31
CA ILE A 164 51.61 15.06 -54.86
C ILE A 164 51.62 15.08 -56.40
N VAL A 165 50.46 15.06 -57.06
CA VAL A 165 50.39 15.07 -58.54
C VAL A 165 50.59 16.47 -59.15
N GLU A 166 50.45 17.56 -58.39
CA GLU A 166 50.53 18.94 -58.92
C GLU A 166 51.91 19.62 -58.75
N GLY A 167 52.94 18.90 -58.30
CA GLY A 167 54.13 19.52 -57.70
C GLY A 167 55.51 19.22 -58.26
N GLU A 168 55.73 18.94 -59.55
CA GLU A 168 57.10 18.92 -60.11
C GLU A 168 57.21 19.45 -61.57
N SER A 169 58.19 20.36 -61.78
CA SER A 169 58.90 20.73 -63.03
C SER A 169 58.53 22.05 -63.77
N SER A 170 59.30 23.12 -63.54
CA SER A 170 60.32 23.61 -64.49
C SER A 170 60.82 25.03 -64.11
N SER A 171 62.13 25.17 -63.88
CA SER A 171 62.85 26.45 -63.81
C SER A 171 64.08 26.38 -64.71
N GLU A 172 64.26 27.33 -65.63
CA GLU A 172 65.52 27.55 -66.34
C GLU A 172 65.78 29.06 -66.50
N SER A 173 67.02 29.42 -66.19
CA SER A 173 67.69 30.74 -66.14
C SER A 173 68.18 31.17 -67.55
N GLU A 174 68.67 32.36 -67.90
CA GLU A 174 69.42 33.46 -67.26
C GLU A 174 69.19 34.76 -68.07
N GLU A 175 69.47 35.94 -67.49
CA GLU A 175 69.87 37.12 -68.27
C GLU A 175 70.82 38.02 -67.45
N GLU A 176 72.03 38.23 -67.97
CA GLU A 176 73.02 39.28 -67.62
C GLU A 176 73.36 39.99 -68.96
N PRO A 177 73.80 41.27 -69.03
CA PRO A 177 74.67 41.93 -68.05
C PRO A 177 74.53 43.48 -67.90
N ALA A 178 75.37 44.02 -66.99
CA ALA A 178 76.22 45.22 -67.15
C ALA A 178 75.71 46.70 -67.06
N LEU A 179 76.39 47.41 -66.13
CA LEU A 179 77.09 48.72 -66.26
C LEU A 179 76.37 50.09 -66.05
N ALA A 180 76.91 50.79 -65.03
CA ALA A 180 77.34 52.21 -64.97
C ALA A 180 76.36 53.40 -64.85
N ARG A 181 76.52 54.10 -63.71
CA ARG A 181 76.75 55.55 -63.51
C ARG A 181 76.02 56.55 -64.44
N ARG A 182 75.14 57.36 -63.83
CA ARG A 182 75.39 58.80 -63.53
C ARG A 182 74.38 59.32 -62.51
#